data_AF-A0A0Q6VER5-F1
#
_entry.id   AF-A0A0Q6VER5-F1
#
_cell.length_a   1.000
_cell.length_b   1.000
_cell.length_c   1.000
_cell.angle_alpha   90.00
_cell.angle_beta   90.00
_cell.angle_gamma   90.00
#
_symmetry.space_group_name_H-M   'P 1'
#
loop_
_entity.id
_entity.type
_entity.pdbx_description
1 polymer ?
#
loop_
_entity_poly.entity_id
_entity_poly.type
_entity_poly.pdbx_seq_one_letter_code
_entity_poly.pdbx_strand_id
1 'polypeptide(L)'
;MQSQRAIGMAIGLLSARYECSTEQAWRSLLRISQDSNTKVRTVARVLVATHDGSADGADQALLDAFVAHLPASRWPRRRLTGEDLAP
;
A
#
# COMPACT_ATOMS: atom_id res chain seq x y z
N MET A 1 6.65 11.25 14.09
CA MET A 1 6.91 12.07 12.89
C MET A 1 6.82 11.25 11.60
N GLN A 2 7.74 10.33 11.32
CA GLN A 2 7.78 9.59 10.04
C GLN A 2 6.49 8.79 9.74
N SER A 3 5.93 8.09 10.73
CA SER A 3 4.69 7.32 10.58
C SER A 3 3.47 8.20 10.26
N GLN A 4 3.36 9.39 10.85
CA GLN A 4 2.24 10.30 10.59
C GLN A 4 2.31 10.86 9.17
N ARG A 5 3.52 11.20 8.69
CA ARG A 5 3.74 11.62 7.30
C ARG A 5 3.34 10.52 6.31
N ALA A 6 3.79 9.29 6.53
CA ALA A 6 3.44 8.15 5.68
C ALA A 6 1.93 7.90 5.64
N ILE A 7 1.25 8.00 6.78
CA ILE A 7 -0.21 7.86 6.86
C ILE A 7 -0.91 8.96 6.04
N GLY A 8 -0.50 10.22 6.19
CA GLY A 8 -1.09 11.32 5.40
C GLY A 8 -0.90 11.15 3.90
N MET A 9 0.30 10.73 3.46
CA MET A 9 0.57 10.46 2.05
C MET A 9 -0.26 9.28 1.52
N ALA A 10 -0.35 8.19 2.29
CA ALA A 10 -1.18 7.04 1.92
C ALA A 10 -2.67 7.40 1.79
N ILE A 11 -3.20 8.25 2.69
CA ILE A 11 -4.57 8.76 2.58
C ILE A 11 -4.75 9.54 1.28
N GLY A 12 -3.83 10.47 0.97
CA GLY A 12 -3.87 11.24 -0.28
C GLY A 12 -3.82 10.35 -1.53
N LEU A 13 -2.94 9.33 -1.53
CA LEU A 13 -2.82 8.35 -2.61
C LEU A 13 -4.12 7.56 -2.82
N LEU A 14 -4.73 7.07 -1.73
CA LEU A 14 -5.98 6.32 -1.80
C LEU A 14 -7.13 7.21 -2.28
N SER A 15 -7.24 8.43 -1.75
CA SER A 15 -8.25 9.40 -2.18
C SER A 15 -8.15 9.73 -3.66
N ALA A 16 -6.94 9.99 -4.17
CA ALA A 16 -6.73 10.27 -5.58
C ALA A 16 -7.00 9.03 -6.47
N ARG A 17 -6.59 7.83 -6.02
CA ARG A 17 -6.73 6.60 -6.81
C ARG A 17 -8.17 6.09 -6.90
N TYR A 18 -8.94 6.25 -5.83
CA TYR A 18 -10.31 5.74 -5.72
C TYR A 18 -11.37 6.84 -5.78
N GLU A 19 -10.98 8.08 -6.11
CA GLU A 19 -11.86 9.25 -6.19
C GLU A 19 -12.76 9.40 -4.95
N CYS A 20 -12.17 9.20 -3.77
CA CYS A 20 -12.89 9.11 -2.49
C CYS A 20 -12.42 10.18 -1.50
N SER A 21 -13.26 10.51 -0.52
CA SER A 21 -12.88 11.48 0.52
C SER A 21 -11.71 10.98 1.37
N THR A 22 -10.99 11.89 2.02
CA THR A 22 -9.90 11.53 2.94
C THR A 22 -10.37 10.64 4.08
N GLU A 23 -11.60 10.83 4.57
CA GLU A 23 -12.25 9.99 5.57
C GLU A 23 -12.50 8.57 5.03
N GLN A 24 -12.98 8.43 3.79
CA GLN A 24 -13.19 7.12 3.16
C GLN A 24 -11.86 6.40 2.91
N ALA A 25 -10.82 7.13 2.48
CA ALA A 25 -9.46 6.61 2.35
C ALA A 25 -8.89 6.15 3.70
N TRP A 26 -9.08 6.92 4.77
CA TRP A 26 -8.66 6.54 6.12
C TRP A 26 -9.36 5.27 6.60
N ARG A 27 -10.68 5.17 6.43
CA ARG A 27 -11.44 3.94 6.76
C ARG A 27 -10.96 2.74 5.96
N SER A 28 -10.59 2.93 4.70
CA SER A 28 -10.01 1.87 3.88
C SER A 28 -8.67 1.42 4.45
N LEU A 29 -7.80 2.35 4.84
CA LEU A 29 -6.50 2.06 5.48
C LEU A 29 -6.68 1.28 6.80
N LEU A 30 -7.70 1.64 7.60
CA LEU A 30 -8.06 0.92 8.83
C LEU A 30 -8.58 -0.49 8.56
N ARG A 31 -9.45 -0.66 7.56
CA ARG A 31 -9.96 -1.97 7.16
C ARG A 31 -8.84 -2.90 6.73
N ILE A 32 -7.97 -2.43 5.84
CA ILE A 32 -6.78 -3.20 5.40
C ILE A 32 -5.94 -3.63 6.59
N SER A 33 -5.69 -2.71 7.53
CA SER A 33 -4.93 -2.99 8.74
C SER A 33 -5.55 -4.09 9.61
N GLN A 34 -6.88 -4.07 9.77
CA GLN A 34 -7.62 -5.06 10.55
C GLN A 34 -7.65 -6.42 9.83
N ASP A 35 -8.02 -6.42 8.56
CA ASP A 35 -8.18 -7.63 7.75
C ASP A 35 -6.85 -8.37 7.59
N SER A 36 -5.74 -7.63 7.43
CA SER A 36 -4.40 -8.21 7.29
C SER A 36 -3.64 -8.35 8.61
N ASN A 37 -4.26 -8.03 9.75
CA ASN A 37 -3.61 -7.95 11.07
C ASN A 37 -2.25 -7.21 11.04
N THR A 38 -2.16 -6.15 10.25
CA THR A 38 -0.94 -5.39 10.01
C THR A 38 -1.13 -3.97 10.54
N LYS A 39 -0.14 -3.43 11.24
CA LYS A 39 -0.26 -2.07 11.81
C LYS A 39 -0.48 -1.04 10.69
N VAL A 40 -1.44 -0.14 10.87
CA VAL A 40 -1.78 0.94 9.92
C VAL A 40 -0.55 1.71 9.40
N ARG A 41 0.40 2.04 10.29
CA ARG A 41 1.65 2.71 9.91
C ARG A 41 2.51 1.91 8.93
N THR A 42 2.48 0.58 9.03
CA THR A 42 3.20 -0.33 8.14
C THR A 42 2.51 -0.41 6.80
N VAL A 43 1.17 -0.55 6.79
CA VAL A 43 0.36 -0.49 5.56
C VAL A 43 0.64 0.81 4.81
N ALA A 44 0.57 1.95 5.50
CA ALA A 44 0.82 3.25 4.90
C ALA A 44 2.25 3.36 4.32
N ARG A 45 3.27 2.92 5.06
CA ARG A 45 4.65 2.91 4.58
C ARG A 45 4.80 2.08 3.31
N VAL A 46 4.23 0.88 3.26
CA VAL A 46 4.32 -0.03 2.11
C VAL A 46 3.60 0.56 0.89
N LEU A 47 2.42 1.17 1.08
CA LEU A 47 1.71 1.85 0.00
C LEU A 47 2.53 3.03 -0.57
N VAL A 48 3.13 3.85 0.29
CA VAL A 48 4.00 4.95 -0.17
C VAL A 48 5.24 4.40 -0.89
N ALA A 49 5.95 3.44 -0.29
CA ALA A 49 7.15 2.86 -0.89
C ALA A 49 6.85 2.22 -2.26
N THR A 50 5.69 1.56 -2.40
CA THR A 50 5.28 0.98 -3.68
C THR A 50 4.94 2.04 -4.71
N HIS A 51 4.29 3.14 -4.31
CA HIS A 51 4.00 4.26 -5.19
C HIS A 51 5.28 4.93 -5.69
N ASP A 52 6.26 5.12 -4.80
CA ASP A 52 7.55 5.75 -5.10
C ASP A 52 8.51 4.82 -5.85
N GLY A 53 8.14 3.55 -6.05
CA GLY A 53 9.01 2.54 -6.68
C GLY A 53 10.19 2.09 -5.80
N SER A 54 10.14 2.35 -4.50
CA SER A 54 11.20 2.03 -3.52
C SER A 54 10.91 0.80 -2.66
N ALA A 55 9.79 0.13 -2.87
CA ALA A 55 9.42 -1.08 -2.13
C ALA A 55 10.34 -2.26 -2.47
N ASP A 56 10.89 -2.89 -1.43
CA ASP A 56 11.71 -4.09 -1.51
C ASP A 56 10.87 -5.39 -1.55
N GLY A 57 11.52 -6.56 -1.54
CA GLY A 57 10.84 -7.86 -1.56
C GLY A 57 9.94 -8.12 -0.35
N ALA A 58 10.31 -7.64 0.83
CA ALA A 58 9.49 -7.79 2.04
C ALA A 58 8.25 -6.89 1.96
N ASP A 59 8.40 -5.69 1.41
CA ASP A 59 7.30 -4.77 1.15
C ASP A 59 6.31 -5.32 0.13
N GLN A 60 6.81 -5.99 -0.92
CA GLN A 60 5.94 -6.66 -1.90
C GLN A 60 5.16 -7.81 -1.26
N ALA A 61 5.80 -8.64 -0.43
CA ALA A 61 5.11 -9.73 0.27
C ALA A 61 4.01 -9.21 1.20
N LEU A 62 4.26 -8.10 1.91
CA LEU A 62 3.25 -7.44 2.73
C LEU A 62 2.12 -6.86 1.87
N LEU A 63 2.47 -6.17 0.78
CA LEU A 63 1.49 -5.64 -0.16
C LEU A 63 0.58 -6.75 -0.70
N ASP A 64 1.14 -7.87 -1.15
CA ASP A 64 0.36 -9.00 -1.65
C ASP A 64 -0.56 -9.59 -0.59
N ALA A 65 -0.13 -9.63 0.68
CA ALA A 65 -0.94 -10.10 1.79
C ALA A 65 -2.18 -9.22 2.05
N PHE A 66 -2.16 -7.92 1.71
CA PHE A 66 -3.27 -7.02 2.01
C PHE A 66 -3.94 -6.36 0.80
N VAL A 67 -3.33 -6.41 -0.39
CA VAL A 67 -3.93 -5.92 -1.64
C VAL A 67 -5.16 -6.74 -2.02
N ALA A 68 -5.24 -8.01 -1.59
CA ALA A 68 -6.42 -8.85 -1.74
C ALA A 68 -7.66 -8.30 -1.01
N HIS A 69 -7.46 -7.44 -0.01
CA HIS A 69 -8.53 -6.77 0.74
C HIS A 69 -8.89 -5.38 0.18
N LEU A 70 -8.16 -4.89 -0.82
CA LEU A 70 -8.51 -3.64 -1.49
C LEU A 70 -9.65 -3.87 -2.51
N PRO A 71 -10.61 -2.94 -2.62
CA PRO A 71 -11.66 -3.03 -3.64
C PRO A 71 -11.03 -3.00 -5.04
N ALA A 72 -11.34 -4.03 -5.87
CA ALA A 72 -10.86 -4.24 -7.25
C ALA A 72 -9.63 -3.41 -7.61
N SER A 73 -8.54 -3.65 -6.90
CA SER A 73 -7.44 -2.69 -6.82
C SER A 73 -6.60 -2.71 -8.07
N ARG A 74 -6.55 -1.57 -8.77
CA ARG A 74 -5.57 -1.30 -9.83
C ARG A 74 -4.18 -0.98 -9.26
N TRP A 75 -3.82 -1.48 -8.06
CA TRP A 75 -2.53 -1.18 -7.45
C TRP A 75 -1.41 -1.93 -8.20
N PRO A 76 -0.30 -1.29 -8.56
CA PRO A 76 0.78 -1.97 -9.25
C PRO A 76 1.40 -3.00 -8.30
N ARG A 77 1.13 -4.28 -8.54
CA ARG A 77 2.04 -5.34 -8.09
C ARG A 77 3.33 -5.16 -8.88
N ARG A 78 4.50 -5.29 -8.24
CA ARG A 78 5.81 -5.13 -8.90
C ARG A 78 5.76 -5.79 -10.29
N ARG A 79 6.00 -5.01 -11.35
CA ARG A 79 6.33 -5.60 -12.65
C ARG A 79 7.62 -6.35 -12.42
N LEU A 80 7.57 -7.68 -12.45
CA LEU A 80 8.77 -8.51 -12.57
C LEU A 80 9.43 -8.09 -13.90
N THR A 81 10.38 -7.17 -13.85
CA THR A 81 11.34 -7.03 -14.94
C THR A 81 12.13 -8.33 -14.94
N GLY A 82 12.28 -8.96 -16.11
CA GLY A 82 12.89 -10.27 -16.29
C GLY A 82 14.40 -10.34 -16.00
N GLU A 83 14.91 -9.53 -15.07
CA GLU A 83 16.31 -9.44 -14.68
C GLU A 83 16.62 -10.27 -13.41
N ASP A 84 15.62 -10.78 -12.69
CA ASP A 84 15.81 -11.72 -11.56
C ASP A 84 15.94 -13.20 -12.01
N LEU A 85 16.12 -13.45 -13.31
CA LEU A 85 16.21 -14.78 -13.91
C LEU A 85 17.58 -14.99 -14.56
N ALA A 86 18.63 -14.97 -13.74
CA ALA A 86 19.95 -15.45 -14.14
C ALA A 86 20.51 -16.39 -13.05
N PRO A 87 20.84 -17.65 -13.38
CA PRO A 87 21.55 -18.55 -12.48
C PRO A 87 23.05 -18.18 -12.34
#